data_AF-A0AAU8ZN83-F1
#
_entry.id   AF-A0AAU8ZN83-F1
#
_cell.length_a   1.000
_cell.length_b   1.000
_cell.length_c   1.000
_cell.angle_alpha   90.00
_cell.angle_beta   90.00
_cell.angle_gamma   90.00
#
_symmetry.space_group_name_H-M   'P 1'
#
loop_
_entity.id
_entity.type
_entity.pdbx_description
1 polymer ?
#
loop_
_entity_poly.entity_id
_entity_poly.type
_entity_poly.pdbx_seq_one_letter_code
_entity_poly.pdbx_strand_id
1 'polypeptide(L)'
;MYRHTETTAVTPVFTDERRLLWQTLEAFPAESQEYRDICVSLLAPVICDLKKIKHTGQITRDSLLQILSHYDEYGEQQEFILSRLWQSLPESLSDSDLKSLIAAELNQLLYVNNQLTFSQFNLR
;
A
#
# COMPACT_ATOMS: atom_id res chain seq x y z
N MET A 1 23.01 -22.87 -20.49
CA MET A 1 22.77 -21.87 -19.43
C MET A 1 21.61 -20.98 -19.87
N TYR A 2 20.43 -21.20 -19.32
CA TYR A 2 19.33 -20.22 -19.29
C TYR A 2 18.63 -20.44 -17.95
N ARG A 3 18.84 -19.52 -16.99
CA ARG A 3 18.04 -19.49 -15.76
C ARG A 3 16.72 -18.86 -16.15
N HIS A 4 15.65 -19.66 -16.24
CA HIS A 4 14.30 -19.13 -16.22
C HIS A 4 14.08 -18.52 -14.84
N THR A 5 14.09 -17.19 -14.77
CA THR A 5 13.43 -16.50 -13.68
C THR A 5 11.94 -16.66 -13.93
N GLU A 6 11.34 -17.67 -13.31
CA GLU A 6 9.90 -17.71 -13.12
C GLU A 6 9.52 -16.45 -12.35
N THR A 7 9.13 -15.41 -13.08
CA THR A 7 8.43 -14.27 -12.50
C THR A 7 7.06 -14.81 -12.14
N THR A 8 6.90 -15.29 -10.91
CA THR A 8 5.61 -15.64 -10.34
C THR A 8 4.76 -14.37 -10.39
N ALA A 9 3.92 -14.26 -11.42
CA ALA A 9 2.94 -13.21 -11.51
C ALA A 9 2.01 -13.37 -10.31
N VAL A 10 2.20 -12.52 -9.31
CA VAL A 10 1.33 -12.47 -8.14
C VAL A 10 0.01 -11.89 -8.62
N THR A 11 -0.98 -12.76 -8.81
CA THR A 11 -2.33 -12.33 -9.20
C THR A 11 -2.87 -11.38 -8.13
N PRO A 12 -3.43 -10.21 -8.49
CA PRO A 12 -4.09 -9.35 -7.53
C PRO A 12 -5.22 -10.10 -6.81
N VAL A 13 -5.28 -10.00 -5.49
CA VAL A 13 -6.28 -10.65 -4.65
C VAL A 13 -7.20 -9.57 -4.09
N PHE A 14 -8.01 -8.99 -4.98
CA PHE A 14 -9.11 -8.09 -4.61
C PHE A 14 -10.30 -8.89 -4.09
N THR A 15 -10.15 -9.45 -2.88
CA THR A 15 -11.20 -10.27 -2.27
C THR A 15 -12.40 -9.41 -1.92
N ASP A 16 -13.58 -10.03 -1.89
CA ASP A 16 -14.80 -9.39 -1.40
C ASP A 16 -14.63 -8.93 0.07
N GLU A 17 -13.84 -9.65 0.87
CA GLU A 17 -13.46 -9.24 2.22
C GLU A 17 -12.67 -7.93 2.23
N ARG A 18 -11.68 -7.78 1.34
CA ARG A 18 -10.88 -6.55 1.27
C ARG A 18 -11.69 -5.37 0.77
N ARG A 19 -12.59 -5.60 -0.20
CA ARG A 19 -13.56 -4.59 -0.64
C ARG A 19 -14.50 -4.17 0.50
N LEU A 20 -14.98 -5.13 1.30
CA LEU A 20 -15.83 -4.85 2.45
C LEU A 20 -15.08 -4.01 3.51
N LEU A 21 -13.80 -4.26 3.75
CA LEU A 21 -12.99 -3.42 4.66
C LEU A 21 -12.94 -1.96 4.17
N TRP A 22 -12.69 -1.73 2.87
CA TRP A 22 -12.69 -0.38 2.30
C TRP A 22 -14.06 0.32 2.42
N GLN A 23 -15.15 -0.38 2.08
CA GLN A 23 -16.51 0.15 2.23
C GLN A 23 -16.85 0.46 3.69
N THR A 24 -16.40 -0.39 4.61
CA THR A 24 -16.65 -0.19 6.04
C THR A 24 -15.82 0.99 6.55
N LEU A 25 -14.57 1.16 6.09
CA LEU A 25 -13.72 2.28 6.46
C LEU A 25 -14.39 3.64 6.15
N GLU A 26 -15.03 3.75 4.98
CA GLU A 26 -15.76 4.96 4.56
C GLU A 26 -17.00 5.25 5.41
N ALA A 27 -17.58 4.24 6.05
CA ALA A 27 -18.77 4.37 6.88
C ALA A 27 -18.47 4.86 8.31
N PHE A 28 -17.21 4.88 8.74
CA PHE A 28 -16.81 5.28 10.09
C PHE A 28 -15.98 6.57 10.09
N PRO A 29 -16.17 7.47 11.08
CA PRO A 29 -15.36 8.67 11.21
C PRO A 29 -13.93 8.31 11.61
N ALA A 30 -12.96 9.11 11.15
CA ALA A 30 -11.53 8.83 11.32
C ALA A 30 -11.07 8.77 12.80
N GLU A 31 -11.81 9.42 13.71
CA GLU A 31 -11.49 9.42 15.14
C GLU A 31 -12.02 8.17 15.88
N SER A 32 -12.88 7.38 15.25
CA SER A 32 -13.50 6.20 15.88
C SER A 32 -12.51 5.06 16.12
N GLN A 33 -12.85 4.17 17.05
CA GLN A 33 -12.05 2.97 17.30
C GLN A 33 -12.19 1.99 16.14
N GLU A 34 -13.39 1.87 15.60
CA GLU A 34 -13.75 1.03 14.46
C GLU A 34 -12.89 1.38 13.24
N TYR A 35 -12.76 2.67 12.93
CA TYR A 35 -11.90 3.12 11.84
C TYR A 35 -10.43 2.69 12.05
N ARG A 36 -9.91 2.81 13.29
CA ARG A 36 -8.55 2.35 13.63
C ARG A 36 -8.40 0.84 13.47
N ASP A 37 -9.37 0.06 13.90
CA ASP A 37 -9.35 -1.41 13.80
C ASP A 37 -9.41 -1.89 12.34
N ILE A 38 -10.18 -1.19 11.49
CA ILE A 38 -10.21 -1.43 10.05
C ILE A 38 -8.87 -1.07 9.41
N CYS A 39 -8.24 0.05 9.80
CA CYS A 39 -6.89 0.39 9.33
C CYS A 39 -5.87 -0.71 9.66
N VAL A 40 -5.91 -1.24 10.89
CA VAL A 40 -5.04 -2.36 11.29
C VAL A 40 -5.29 -3.58 10.40
N SER A 41 -6.57 -3.89 10.12
CA SER A 41 -6.95 -5.02 9.26
C SER A 41 -6.49 -4.87 7.81
N LEU A 42 -6.57 -3.65 7.26
CA LEU A 42 -6.07 -3.32 5.92
C LEU A 42 -4.54 -3.45 5.82
N LEU A 43 -3.82 -3.01 6.86
CA LEU A 43 -2.35 -3.00 6.93
C LEU A 43 -1.73 -4.37 7.24
N ALA A 44 -2.41 -5.20 8.02
CA ALA A 44 -1.88 -6.47 8.50
C ALA A 44 -1.27 -7.37 7.39
N PRO A 45 -1.95 -7.64 6.26
CA PRO A 45 -1.39 -8.47 5.20
C PRO A 45 -0.18 -7.81 4.52
N VAL A 46 -0.23 -6.49 4.28
CA VAL A 46 0.88 -5.72 3.68
C VAL A 46 2.12 -5.77 4.57
N ILE A 47 1.95 -5.52 5.88
CA ILE A 47 3.03 -5.62 6.87
C ILE A 47 3.61 -7.04 6.93
N CYS A 48 2.75 -8.05 6.86
CA CYS A 48 3.17 -9.45 6.89
C CYS A 48 4.09 -9.77 5.70
N ASP A 49 3.73 -9.36 4.48
CA ASP A 49 4.55 -9.61 3.30
C ASP A 49 5.83 -8.78 3.28
N LEU A 50 5.79 -7.52 3.72
CA LEU A 50 7.01 -6.72 3.90
C LEU A 50 7.98 -7.40 4.87
N LYS A 51 7.49 -7.97 5.98
CA LYS A 51 8.32 -8.74 6.93
C LYS A 51 8.89 -10.00 6.29
N LYS A 52 8.12 -10.74 5.49
CA LYS A 52 8.61 -11.93 4.77
C LYS A 52 9.76 -11.56 3.83
N ILE A 53 9.59 -10.52 3.02
CA ILE A 53 10.65 -10.06 2.11
C ILE A 53 11.88 -9.62 2.89
N LYS A 54 11.70 -8.79 3.92
CA LYS A 54 12.81 -8.32 4.77
C LYS A 54 13.59 -9.46 5.42
N HIS A 55 12.90 -10.55 5.79
CA HIS A 55 13.55 -11.73 6.34
C HIS A 55 14.41 -12.47 5.31
N THR A 56 13.99 -12.44 4.04
CA THR A 56 14.71 -13.10 2.93
C THR A 56 15.73 -12.21 2.22
N GLY A 57 15.68 -10.89 2.38
CA GLY A 57 16.53 -9.95 1.68
C GLY A 57 16.11 -8.49 1.85
N GLN A 58 16.56 -7.63 0.94
CA GLN A 58 16.21 -6.20 0.94
C GLN A 58 14.87 -5.97 0.24
N ILE A 59 14.04 -5.09 0.81
CA ILE A 59 12.84 -4.60 0.13
C ILE A 59 13.27 -3.60 -0.94
N THR A 60 12.91 -3.88 -2.18
CA THR A 60 13.15 -2.99 -3.32
C THR A 60 11.86 -2.24 -3.65
N ARG A 61 11.99 -1.21 -4.49
CA ARG A 61 10.83 -0.51 -5.04
C ARG A 61 9.83 -1.48 -5.69
N ASP A 62 10.34 -2.36 -6.55
CA ASP A 62 9.51 -3.30 -7.31
C ASP A 62 8.75 -4.26 -6.38
N SER A 63 9.40 -4.75 -5.32
CA SER A 63 8.72 -5.64 -4.38
C SER A 63 7.71 -4.92 -3.49
N LEU A 64 7.95 -3.65 -3.12
CA LEU A 64 6.95 -2.81 -2.47
C LEU A 64 5.71 -2.61 -3.35
N LEU A 65 5.91 -2.24 -4.63
CA LEU A 65 4.82 -2.04 -5.58
C LEU A 65 4.07 -3.33 -5.88
N GLN A 66 4.77 -4.46 -5.94
CA GLN A 66 4.15 -5.78 -6.11
C GLN A 66 3.26 -6.14 -4.92
N ILE A 67 3.71 -5.88 -3.68
CA ILE A 67 2.88 -6.10 -2.49
C ILE A 67 1.65 -5.19 -2.53
N LEU A 68 1.81 -3.90 -2.80
CA LEU A 68 0.70 -2.96 -2.84
C LEU A 68 -0.34 -3.35 -3.90
N SER A 69 0.10 -3.65 -5.11
CA SER A 69 -0.77 -4.07 -6.22
C SER A 69 -1.41 -5.45 -6.02
N HIS A 70 -0.86 -6.28 -5.13
CA HIS A 70 -1.50 -7.53 -4.76
C HIS A 70 -2.78 -7.31 -3.96
N TYR A 71 -2.84 -6.24 -3.17
CA TYR A 71 -3.90 -6.00 -2.20
C TYR A 71 -4.82 -4.84 -2.56
N ASP A 72 -4.30 -3.76 -3.14
CA ASP A 72 -5.03 -2.50 -3.27
C ASP A 72 -4.92 -1.91 -4.67
N GLU A 73 -6.01 -1.27 -5.11
CA GLU A 73 -6.05 -0.61 -6.41
C GLU A 73 -5.10 0.58 -6.43
N TYR A 74 -4.43 0.77 -7.56
CA TYR A 74 -3.56 1.93 -7.75
C TYR A 74 -4.35 3.23 -7.64
N GLY A 75 -3.78 4.23 -6.97
CA GLY A 75 -4.44 5.51 -6.68
C GLY A 75 -4.69 5.70 -5.20
N GLU A 76 -5.92 6.06 -4.82
CA GLU A 76 -6.28 6.46 -3.45
C GLU A 76 -6.05 5.35 -2.41
N GLN A 77 -6.34 4.09 -2.74
CA GLN A 77 -6.15 2.98 -1.80
C GLN A 77 -4.66 2.74 -1.49
N GLN A 78 -3.82 2.65 -2.52
CA GLN A 78 -2.37 2.51 -2.31
C GLN A 78 -1.75 3.74 -1.63
N GLU A 79 -2.22 4.95 -1.96
CA GLU A 79 -1.80 6.18 -1.28
C GLU A 79 -2.13 6.11 0.21
N PHE A 80 -3.36 5.71 0.53
CA PHE A 80 -3.81 5.55 1.91
C PHE A 80 -2.95 4.55 2.66
N ILE A 81 -2.71 3.35 2.11
CA ILE A 81 -1.87 2.34 2.74
C ILE A 81 -0.45 2.87 2.99
N LEU A 82 0.16 3.52 2.01
CA LEU A 82 1.49 4.12 2.15
C LEU A 82 1.52 5.23 3.21
N SER A 83 0.47 6.06 3.26
CA SER A 83 0.36 7.12 4.28
C SER A 83 0.31 6.54 5.70
N ARG A 84 -0.42 5.43 5.89
CA ARG A 84 -0.52 4.75 7.18
C ARG A 84 0.76 4.02 7.55
N LEU A 85 1.42 3.37 6.59
CA LEU A 85 2.74 2.76 6.80
C LEU A 85 3.79 3.82 7.17
N TRP A 86 3.76 5.00 6.54
CA TRP A 86 4.64 6.11 6.89
C TRP A 86 4.44 6.60 8.32
N GLN A 87 3.19 6.73 8.76
CA GLN A 87 2.83 7.20 10.10
C GLN A 87 3.17 6.19 11.19
N SER A 88 3.02 4.89 10.93
CA SER A 88 3.14 3.85 11.96
C SER A 88 3.78 2.58 11.41
N LEU A 89 5.04 2.69 11.00
CA LEU A 89 5.82 1.54 10.57
C LEU A 89 6.27 0.72 11.80
N PRO A 90 6.04 -0.61 11.85
CA PRO A 90 6.54 -1.44 12.93
C PRO A 90 8.07 -1.36 13.05
N GLU A 91 8.62 -1.40 14.27
CA GLU A 91 10.06 -1.30 14.51
C GLU A 91 10.88 -2.32 13.70
N SER A 92 10.37 -3.54 13.57
CA SER A 92 10.97 -4.60 12.73
C SER A 92 11.17 -4.21 11.26
N LEU A 93 10.43 -3.22 10.77
CA LEU A 93 10.47 -2.67 9.41
C LEU A 93 11.07 -1.25 9.37
N SER A 94 11.46 -0.67 10.51
CA SER A 94 11.81 0.75 10.63
C SER A 94 13.25 1.11 10.17
N ASP A 95 13.77 0.46 9.12
CA ASP A 95 15.04 0.87 8.50
C ASP A 95 14.87 2.12 7.60
N SER A 96 15.98 2.83 7.36
CA SER A 96 15.99 4.08 6.58
C SER A 96 15.58 3.90 5.13
N ASP A 97 15.88 2.73 4.56
CA ASP A 97 15.72 2.48 3.13
C ASP A 97 14.26 2.25 2.80
N LEU A 98 13.56 1.39 3.57
CA LEU A 98 12.12 1.19 3.41
C LEU A 98 11.34 2.49 3.66
N LYS A 99 11.72 3.28 4.66
CA LYS A 99 11.13 4.61 4.89
C LYS A 99 11.29 5.52 3.68
N SER A 100 12.48 5.57 3.10
CA SER A 100 12.76 6.39 1.91
C SER A 100 11.95 5.92 0.69
N LEU A 101 11.80 4.62 0.50
CA LEU A 101 10.95 4.04 -0.54
C LEU A 101 9.47 4.41 -0.35
N ILE A 102 8.93 4.23 0.87
CA ILE A 102 7.55 4.60 1.19
C ILE A 102 7.30 6.08 0.93
N ALA A 103 8.21 6.95 1.36
CA ALA A 103 8.09 8.39 1.14
C ALA A 103 8.14 8.76 -0.35
N ALA A 104 9.01 8.12 -1.14
CA ALA A 104 9.12 8.37 -2.58
C ALA A 104 7.84 7.97 -3.31
N GLU A 105 7.31 6.77 -3.06
CA GLU A 105 6.09 6.30 -3.72
C GLU A 105 4.85 7.10 -3.27
N LEU A 106 4.76 7.45 -1.98
CA LEU A 106 3.67 8.29 -1.47
C LEU A 106 3.65 9.66 -2.16
N ASN A 107 4.80 10.31 -2.29
CA ASN A 107 4.90 11.58 -2.99
C ASN A 107 4.55 11.47 -4.48
N GLN A 108 4.92 10.36 -5.13
CA GLN A 108 4.56 10.12 -6.51
C GLN A 108 3.04 9.97 -6.68
N LEU A 109 2.38 9.19 -5.82
CA LEU A 109 0.92 9.03 -5.85
C LEU A 109 0.20 10.34 -5.58
N LEU A 110 0.62 11.09 -4.55
CA LEU A 110 0.06 12.41 -4.26
C LEU A 110 0.19 13.36 -5.45
N TYR A 111 1.33 13.36 -6.14
CA TYR A 111 1.54 14.18 -7.32
C TYR A 111 0.57 13.81 -8.46
N VAL A 112 0.46 12.51 -8.76
CA VAL A 112 -0.42 12.00 -9.83
C VAL A 112 -1.90 12.26 -9.50
N ASN A 113 -2.34 11.95 -8.29
CA ASN A 113 -3.72 12.15 -7.84
C ASN A 113 -4.10 13.63 -7.86
N ASN A 114 -3.20 14.52 -7.43
CA ASN A 114 -3.41 15.96 -7.53
C ASN A 114 -3.53 16.43 -8.99
N GLN A 115 -2.67 15.96 -9.90
CA GLN A 115 -2.76 16.34 -11.31
C GLN A 115 -4.06 15.87 -11.98
N LEU A 116 -4.53 14.67 -11.66
CA LEU A 116 -5.81 14.16 -12.15
C LEU A 116 -6.97 15.01 -11.63
N THR A 117 -6.94 15.36 -10.35
CA THR A 117 -7.92 16.24 -9.71
C THR A 117 -7.96 17.61 -10.40
N PHE A 118 -6.81 18.29 -10.56
CA PHE A 118 -6.73 19.57 -11.26
C PHE A 118 -7.23 19.49 -12.72
N SER A 119 -6.92 18.40 -13.42
CA SER A 119 -7.37 18.21 -14.81
C SER A 119 -8.89 18.03 -14.91
N GLN A 120 -9.52 17.37 -13.94
CA GLN A 120 -10.97 17.21 -13.86
C GLN A 120 -11.69 18.52 -13.53
N PHE A 121 -11.09 19.38 -12.69
CA PHE A 121 -11.65 20.69 -12.37
C PHE A 121 -11.54 21.71 -13.51
N ASN A 122 -10.53 21.60 -14.38
CA ASN A 122 -10.36 22.47 -15.55
C ASN A 122 -11.24 22.09 -16.76
N LEU A 123 -11.96 20.97 -16.69
CA LEU A 123 -12.88 20.50 -17.73
C LEU A 123 -14.37 20.82 -17.42
N ARG A 124 -14.67 21.38 -16.25
CA ARG A 124 -16.00 21.86 -15.85
C ARG A 124 -16.15 23.36 -16.11
#